data_AF-A0A100HN03-F1
#
_entry.id   AF-A0A100HN03-F1
#
_cell.length_a   1.000
_cell.length_b   1.000
_cell.length_c   1.000
_cell.angle_alpha   90.00
_cell.angle_beta   90.00
_cell.angle_gamma   90.00
#
_symmetry.space_group_name_H-M   'P 1'
#
loop_
_entity.id
_entity.type
_entity.pdbx_description
1 polymer ?
#
loop_
_entity_poly.entity_id
_entity_poly.type
_entity_poly.pdbx_seq_one_letter_code
_entity_poly.pdbx_strand_id
1 'polypeptide(L)'
;MSTALIANHWDDLLRLAGSLMTRTVRASDLLKVIGVRPKSALTRALEQVGRIASTLHLLSYHDDPLYRRTIGTQRNRQEARHRLARAVFQGRHGELRQHYVAGMEDQLGALGLVVNAIILWNTRYLDLILNQLRVDGVEVRDEDVQRLSPLKFGHIHLGGRYHFSLTSQMPADQFRRLRDPDEVES
;
A
#
# COMPACT_ATOMS: atom_id res chain seq x y z
N MET A 1 30.01 7.67 -13.12
CA MET A 1 29.41 8.60 -12.13
C MET A 1 30.22 9.87 -12.17
N SER A 2 29.62 11.03 -12.45
CA SER A 2 30.40 12.29 -12.55
C SER A 2 30.43 13.00 -11.21
N THR A 3 31.47 12.73 -10.42
CA THR A 3 31.73 13.39 -9.14
C THR A 3 32.03 14.88 -9.32
N ALA A 4 32.64 15.26 -10.44
CA ALA A 4 32.91 16.64 -10.81
C ALA A 4 31.62 17.49 -10.92
N LEU A 5 30.54 16.91 -11.46
CA LEU A 5 29.25 17.62 -11.57
C LEU A 5 28.63 17.88 -10.18
N ILE A 6 28.80 16.95 -9.25
CA ILE A 6 28.34 17.13 -7.86
C ILE A 6 29.17 18.23 -7.19
N ALA A 7 30.50 18.16 -7.31
CA ALA A 7 31.40 19.15 -6.71
C ALA A 7 31.11 20.58 -7.22
N ASN A 8 30.92 20.74 -8.53
CA ASN A 8 30.66 22.04 -9.16
C ASN A 8 29.31 22.66 -8.74
N HIS A 9 28.36 21.87 -8.24
CA HIS A 9 27.04 22.33 -7.81
C HIS A 9 26.76 22.02 -6.33
N TRP A 10 27.80 21.77 -5.54
CA TRP A 10 27.65 21.34 -4.15
C TRP A 10 26.91 22.37 -3.30
N ASP A 11 27.27 23.64 -3.42
CA ASP A 11 26.63 24.73 -2.67
C ASP A 11 25.15 24.88 -3.02
N ASP A 12 24.78 24.71 -4.30
CA ASP A 12 23.39 24.77 -4.75
C ASP A 12 22.58 23.59 -4.23
N LEU A 13 23.17 22.40 -4.18
CA LEU A 13 22.55 21.21 -3.58
C LEU A 13 22.32 21.40 -2.07
N LEU A 14 23.27 21.99 -1.35
CA LEU A 14 23.13 22.32 0.07
C LEU A 14 22.05 23.38 0.30
N ARG A 15 22.00 24.43 -0.53
CA ARG A 15 20.95 25.45 -0.47
C ARG A 15 19.57 24.86 -0.72
N LEU A 16 19.47 23.93 -1.67
CA LEU A 16 18.23 23.21 -1.94
C LEU A 16 17.79 22.35 -0.75
N ALA A 17 18.73 21.60 -0.15
CA ALA A 17 18.46 20.81 1.04
C ALA A 17 18.03 21.69 2.23
N GLY A 18 18.73 22.80 2.46
CA GLY A 18 18.39 23.78 3.48
C GLY A 18 17.00 24.40 3.27
N SER A 19 16.65 24.71 2.01
CA SER A 19 15.32 25.23 1.66
C SER A 19 14.19 24.24 1.92
N LEU A 20 14.43 22.95 1.68
CA LEU A 20 13.49 21.89 2.03
C LEU A 20 13.34 21.73 3.55
N MET A 21 14.47 21.71 4.27
CA MET A 21 14.49 21.57 5.74
C MET A 21 13.79 22.73 6.44
N THR A 22 14.00 23.96 5.96
CA THR A 22 13.35 25.18 6.46
C THR A 22 11.94 25.39 5.91
N ARG A 23 11.45 24.46 5.07
CA ARG A 23 10.12 24.51 4.42
C ARG A 23 9.87 25.76 3.58
N THR A 24 10.91 26.46 3.16
CA THR A 24 10.80 27.61 2.23
C THR A 24 10.39 27.14 0.84
N VAL A 25 10.77 25.91 0.47
CA VAL A 25 10.32 25.23 -0.75
C VAL A 25 9.63 23.92 -0.38
N ARG A 26 8.47 23.65 -1.00
CA ARG A 26 7.78 22.37 -0.85
C ARG A 26 8.41 21.32 -1.76
N ALA A 27 8.52 20.09 -1.27
CA ALA A 27 9.02 18.96 -2.05
C ALA A 27 8.24 18.77 -3.37
N SER A 28 6.93 19.04 -3.37
CA SER A 28 6.08 18.98 -4.57
C SER A 28 6.53 19.92 -5.68
N ASP A 29 7.01 21.11 -5.33
CA ASP A 29 7.44 22.10 -6.33
C ASP A 29 8.81 21.75 -6.88
N LEU A 30 9.69 21.20 -6.03
CA LEU A 30 10.96 20.66 -6.48
C LEU A 30 10.78 19.48 -7.47
N LEU A 31 9.82 18.59 -7.24
CA LEU A 31 9.53 17.48 -8.15
C LEU A 31 9.11 17.97 -9.54
N LYS A 32 8.35 19.07 -9.62
CA LYS A 32 8.00 19.69 -10.91
C LYS A 32 9.26 20.14 -11.63
N VAL A 33 10.19 20.81 -10.94
CA VAL A 33 11.46 21.30 -11.51
C VAL A 33 12.37 20.14 -11.97
N ILE A 34 12.44 19.05 -11.21
CA ILE A 34 13.22 17.85 -11.59
C ILE A 34 12.65 17.19 -12.84
N GLY A 35 11.33 17.21 -13.01
CA GLY A 35 10.63 16.59 -14.15
C GLY A 35 10.78 17.34 -15.47
N VAL A 36 11.19 18.62 -15.45
CA VAL A 36 11.31 19.46 -16.66
C VAL A 36 12.45 19.00 -17.57
N ARG A 37 12.24 19.13 -18.89
CA ARG A 37 13.23 18.89 -19.94
C ARG A 37 13.45 20.15 -20.79
N PRO A 38 14.70 20.49 -21.18
CA PRO A 38 15.95 19.80 -20.84
C PRO A 38 16.30 19.97 -19.35
N LYS A 39 17.04 18.99 -18.79
CA LYS A 39 17.42 19.03 -17.37
C LYS A 39 18.46 20.09 -17.11
N SER A 40 18.26 20.89 -16.07
CA SER A 40 19.26 21.84 -15.58
C SER A 40 20.50 21.11 -15.03
N ALA A 41 21.63 21.81 -14.93
CA ALA A 41 22.86 21.26 -14.37
C ALA A 41 22.68 20.83 -12.90
N LEU A 42 21.93 21.61 -12.11
CA LEU A 42 21.56 21.27 -10.73
C LEU A 42 20.72 19.99 -10.66
N THR A 43 19.71 19.83 -11.52
CA THR A 43 18.91 18.59 -11.56
C THR A 43 19.78 17.39 -11.92
N ARG A 44 20.72 17.54 -12.86
CA ARG A 44 21.66 16.47 -13.21
C ARG A 44 22.61 16.13 -12.05
N ALA A 45 23.08 17.13 -11.30
CA ALA A 45 23.92 16.94 -10.12
C ALA A 45 23.14 16.18 -9.02
N LEU A 46 21.89 16.58 -8.77
CA LEU A 46 20.99 15.92 -7.82
C LEU A 46 20.75 14.44 -8.19
N GLU A 47 20.60 14.12 -9.48
CA GLU A 47 20.48 12.74 -9.93
C GLU A 47 21.75 11.91 -9.69
N GLN A 48 22.94 12.52 -9.77
CA GLN A 48 24.18 11.81 -9.41
C GLN A 48 24.23 11.49 -7.92
N VAL A 49 23.81 12.43 -7.06
CA VAL A 49 23.68 12.17 -5.61
C VAL A 49 22.67 11.05 -5.36
N GLY A 50 21.52 11.09 -6.03
CA GLY A 50 20.51 10.02 -5.94
C GLY A 50 21.06 8.65 -6.34
N ARG A 51 21.90 8.57 -7.38
CA ARG A 51 22.55 7.30 -7.77
C ARG A 51 23.49 6.75 -6.70
N ILE A 52 24.19 7.59 -5.95
CA ILE A 52 25.03 7.14 -4.83
C ILE A 52 24.16 6.49 -3.76
N ALA A 53 23.08 7.16 -3.36
CA ALA A 53 22.13 6.62 -2.38
C ALA A 53 21.50 5.30 -2.86
N SER A 54 21.08 5.22 -4.14
CA SER A 54 20.56 3.98 -4.73
C SER A 54 21.60 2.85 -4.75
N THR A 55 22.87 3.17 -5.02
CA THR A 55 23.95 2.18 -5.03
C THR A 55 24.19 1.62 -3.63
N LEU A 56 24.31 2.50 -2.63
CA LEU A 56 24.44 2.09 -1.23
C LEU A 56 23.25 1.23 -0.80
N HIS A 57 22.02 1.63 -1.14
CA HIS A 57 20.82 0.84 -0.85
C HIS A 57 20.87 -0.55 -1.48
N LEU A 58 21.26 -0.67 -2.76
CA LEU A 58 21.36 -1.96 -3.45
C LEU A 58 22.44 -2.86 -2.84
N LEU A 59 23.58 -2.29 -2.44
CA LEU A 59 24.63 -3.03 -1.74
C LEU A 59 24.13 -3.55 -0.40
N SER A 60 23.48 -2.71 0.42
CA SER A 60 22.88 -3.14 1.68
C SER A 60 21.78 -4.21 1.47
N TYR A 61 20.97 -4.08 0.41
CA TYR A 61 19.94 -5.07 0.06
C TYR A 61 20.54 -6.44 -0.32
N HIS A 62 21.71 -6.44 -0.95
CA HIS A 62 22.42 -7.66 -1.31
C HIS A 62 23.12 -8.30 -0.11
N ASP A 63 23.77 -7.50 0.74
CA ASP A 63 24.63 -8.00 1.81
C ASP A 63 23.85 -8.39 3.08
N ASP A 64 22.78 -7.68 3.43
CA ASP A 64 22.02 -7.89 4.68
C ASP A 64 20.69 -8.64 4.44
N PRO A 65 20.56 -9.92 4.86
CA PRO A 65 19.33 -10.68 4.74
C PRO A 65 18.16 -10.14 5.58
N LEU A 66 18.42 -9.54 6.73
CA LEU A 66 17.39 -8.95 7.60
C LEU A 66 16.83 -7.67 6.98
N TYR A 67 17.71 -6.83 6.41
CA TYR A 67 17.30 -5.65 5.64
C TYR A 67 16.43 -6.05 4.44
N ARG A 68 16.88 -7.06 3.67
CA ARG A 68 16.11 -7.62 2.55
C ARG A 68 14.73 -8.14 2.97
N ARG A 69 14.67 -8.90 4.07
CA ARG A 69 13.42 -9.46 4.59
C ARG A 69 12.45 -8.35 5.02
N THR A 70 12.96 -7.30 5.66
CA THR A 70 12.16 -6.15 6.07
C THR A 70 11.52 -5.45 4.87
N ILE A 71 12.31 -5.19 3.83
CA ILE A 71 11.81 -4.61 2.57
C ILE A 71 10.80 -5.56 1.91
N GLY A 72 11.10 -6.85 1.84
CA GLY A 72 10.21 -7.87 1.29
C GLY A 72 8.86 -7.91 2.00
N THR A 73 8.83 -7.85 3.33
CA THR A 73 7.58 -7.82 4.11
C THR A 73 6.73 -6.59 3.77
N GLN A 74 7.34 -5.40 3.70
CA GLN A 74 6.60 -4.18 3.34
C GLN A 74 6.10 -4.23 1.89
N ARG A 75 6.93 -4.69 0.96
CA ARG A 75 6.57 -4.86 -0.45
C ARG A 75 5.41 -5.85 -0.61
N ASN A 76 5.48 -7.01 0.05
CA ASN A 76 4.42 -8.02 0.04
C ASN A 76 3.09 -7.46 0.56
N ARG A 77 3.13 -6.63 1.61
CA ARG A 77 1.93 -5.94 2.13
C ARG A 77 1.34 -4.97 1.10
N GLN A 78 2.18 -4.14 0.47
CA GLN A 78 1.74 -3.22 -0.58
C GLN A 78 1.19 -3.97 -1.81
N GLU A 79 1.87 -5.01 -2.27
CA GLU A 79 1.42 -5.85 -3.39
C GLU A 79 0.11 -6.57 -3.08
N ALA A 80 -0.08 -7.08 -1.86
CA ALA A 80 -1.34 -7.68 -1.43
C ALA A 80 -2.49 -6.65 -1.42
N ARG A 81 -2.25 -5.44 -0.92
CA ARG A 81 -3.23 -4.34 -0.98
C ARG A 81 -3.56 -3.96 -2.42
N HIS A 82 -2.56 -3.87 -3.30
CA HIS A 82 -2.79 -3.58 -4.72
C HIS A 82 -3.56 -4.71 -5.42
N ARG A 83 -3.29 -5.98 -5.09
CA ARG A 83 -4.08 -7.12 -5.60
C ARG A 83 -5.54 -7.03 -5.18
N LEU A 84 -5.81 -6.72 -3.91
CA LEU A 84 -7.16 -6.50 -3.41
C LEU A 84 -7.84 -5.32 -4.13
N ALA A 85 -7.16 -4.18 -4.24
CA ALA A 85 -7.70 -3.01 -4.94
C ALA A 85 -8.05 -3.32 -6.40
N ARG A 86 -7.20 -4.09 -7.12
CA ARG A 86 -7.51 -4.53 -8.48
C ARG A 86 -8.74 -5.43 -8.54
N ALA A 87 -8.88 -6.38 -7.61
CA ALA A 87 -10.03 -7.28 -7.55
C ALA A 87 -11.34 -6.52 -7.30
N VAL A 88 -11.31 -5.53 -6.40
CA VAL A 88 -12.48 -4.66 -6.12
C VAL A 88 -12.84 -3.80 -7.33
N PHE A 89 -11.85 -3.26 -8.03
CA PHE A 89 -12.05 -2.38 -9.17
C PHE A 89 -12.56 -3.09 -10.44
N GLN A 90 -12.60 -4.43 -10.45
CA GLN A 90 -12.79 -5.24 -11.67
C GLN A 90 -14.21 -5.17 -12.27
N GLY A 91 -15.15 -4.44 -11.66
CA GLY A 91 -16.54 -4.26 -12.10
C GLY A 91 -16.78 -3.52 -13.43
N ARG A 92 -15.74 -3.23 -14.24
CA ARG A 92 -15.85 -2.58 -15.56
C ARG A 92 -14.83 -3.09 -16.62
N HIS A 93 -14.51 -4.39 -16.66
CA HIS A 93 -13.59 -4.95 -17.68
C HIS A 93 -12.20 -4.27 -17.76
N GLY A 94 -11.73 -3.62 -16.70
CA GLY A 94 -10.37 -3.07 -16.63
C GLY A 94 -10.11 -1.79 -17.43
N GLU A 95 -11.11 -1.10 -17.96
CA GLU A 95 -10.92 0.19 -18.65
C GLU A 95 -11.32 1.40 -17.79
N LEU A 96 -10.33 2.19 -17.36
CA LEU A 96 -10.53 3.57 -16.91
C LEU A 96 -10.79 4.46 -18.14
N ARG A 97 -12.02 4.45 -18.66
CA ARG A 97 -12.45 5.49 -19.60
C ARG A 97 -13.00 6.68 -18.82
N GLN A 98 -12.12 7.56 -18.36
CA GLN A 98 -12.51 8.94 -18.07
C GLN A 98 -11.31 9.87 -18.14
N HIS A 99 -11.48 10.94 -18.92
CA HIS A 99 -10.46 11.93 -19.21
C HIS A 99 -10.66 13.14 -18.27
N TYR A 100 -10.50 12.99 -16.95
CA TYR A 100 -10.53 14.12 -16.00
C TYR A 100 -9.85 13.77 -14.66
N VAL A 101 -8.94 14.64 -14.19
CA VAL A 101 -8.10 14.43 -12.99
C VAL A 101 -8.92 14.37 -11.70
N ALA A 102 -9.96 15.22 -11.56
CA ALA A 102 -10.84 15.21 -10.39
C ALA A 102 -11.64 13.89 -10.25
N GLY A 103 -12.11 13.33 -11.37
CA GLY A 103 -12.83 12.05 -11.36
C GLY A 103 -11.95 10.85 -10.97
N MET A 104 -10.64 10.94 -11.23
CA MET A 104 -9.67 9.93 -10.79
C MET A 104 -9.45 9.99 -9.28
N GLU A 105 -9.36 11.19 -8.69
CA GLU A 105 -9.19 11.35 -7.24
C GLU A 105 -10.39 10.79 -6.47
N ASP A 106 -11.61 11.09 -6.91
CA ASP A 106 -12.84 10.56 -6.30
C ASP A 106 -12.93 9.03 -6.44
N GLN A 107 -12.58 8.47 -7.61
CA GLN A 107 -12.55 7.02 -7.82
C GLN A 107 -11.49 6.33 -6.96
N LEU A 108 -10.29 6.92 -6.84
CA LEU A 108 -9.23 6.40 -5.97
C LEU A 108 -9.62 6.51 -4.49
N GLY A 109 -10.30 7.58 -4.09
CA GLY A 109 -10.86 7.76 -2.76
C GLY A 109 -11.92 6.70 -2.44
N ALA A 110 -12.89 6.51 -3.32
CA ALA A 110 -13.94 5.49 -3.18
C ALA A 110 -13.36 4.06 -3.17
N LEU A 111 -12.43 3.75 -4.07
CA LEU A 111 -11.73 2.47 -4.09
C LEU A 111 -10.96 2.25 -2.78
N GLY A 112 -10.25 3.28 -2.30
CA GLY A 112 -9.53 3.25 -1.03
C GLY A 112 -10.46 2.96 0.14
N LEU A 113 -11.65 3.57 0.17
CA LEU A 113 -12.67 3.34 1.19
C LEU A 113 -13.15 1.90 1.19
N VAL A 114 -13.52 1.35 0.03
CA VAL A 114 -13.99 -0.04 -0.08
C VAL A 114 -12.90 -1.03 0.31
N VAL A 115 -11.66 -0.83 -0.16
CA VAL A 115 -10.51 -1.66 0.22
C VAL A 115 -10.29 -1.63 1.74
N ASN A 116 -10.37 -0.46 2.36
CA ASN A 116 -10.23 -0.32 3.82
C ASN A 116 -11.39 -0.99 4.58
N ALA A 117 -12.62 -0.89 4.08
CA ALA A 117 -13.77 -1.56 4.67
C ALA A 117 -13.63 -3.09 4.65
N ILE A 118 -13.14 -3.65 3.53
CA ILE A 118 -12.83 -5.08 3.43
C ILE A 118 -11.73 -5.49 4.41
N ILE A 119 -10.66 -4.69 4.52
CA ILE A 119 -9.57 -4.96 5.48
C ILE A 119 -10.10 -4.95 6.91
N LEU A 120 -10.95 -3.98 7.26
CA LEU A 120 -11.55 -3.88 8.59
C LEU A 120 -12.43 -5.10 8.87
N TRP A 121 -13.30 -5.46 7.92
CA TRP A 121 -14.13 -6.66 8.00
C TRP A 121 -13.28 -7.91 8.24
N ASN A 122 -12.27 -8.14 7.40
CA ASN A 122 -11.37 -9.29 7.55
C ASN A 122 -10.65 -9.30 8.90
N THR A 123 -10.18 -8.14 9.36
CA THR A 123 -9.52 -8.02 10.67
C THR A 123 -10.46 -8.44 11.79
N ARG A 124 -11.71 -7.97 11.75
CA ARG A 124 -12.69 -8.32 12.78
C ARG A 124 -13.07 -9.81 12.74
N TYR A 125 -13.26 -10.38 11.56
CA TYR A 125 -13.55 -11.81 11.42
C TYR A 125 -12.36 -12.68 11.81
N LEU A 126 -11.13 -12.28 11.51
CA LEU A 126 -9.95 -12.99 12.00
C LEU A 126 -9.91 -13.01 13.54
N ASP A 127 -10.23 -11.90 14.21
CA ASP A 127 -10.31 -11.87 15.67
C ASP A 127 -11.41 -12.80 16.22
N LEU A 128 -12.59 -12.84 15.58
CA LEU A 128 -13.65 -13.78 15.93
C LEU A 128 -13.21 -15.24 15.78
N ILE A 129 -12.56 -15.57 14.66
CA ILE A 129 -12.05 -16.92 14.39
C ILE A 129 -10.99 -17.31 15.42
N LEU A 130 -10.06 -16.41 15.75
CA LEU A 130 -9.02 -16.69 16.75
C LEU A 130 -9.62 -16.91 18.14
N ASN A 131 -10.65 -16.14 18.52
CA ASN A 131 -11.33 -16.34 19.79
C ASN A 131 -12.11 -17.66 19.82
N GLN A 132 -12.78 -18.03 18.72
CA GLN A 132 -13.48 -19.31 18.61
C GLN A 132 -12.50 -20.48 18.71
N LEU A 133 -11.38 -20.45 17.98
CA LEU A 133 -10.34 -21.48 18.04
C LEU A 133 -9.79 -21.69 19.47
N ARG A 134 -9.60 -20.61 20.22
CA ARG A 134 -9.18 -20.68 21.63
C ARG A 134 -10.25 -21.33 22.52
N VAL A 135 -11.53 -21.03 22.28
CA VAL A 135 -12.65 -21.67 23.00
C VAL A 135 -12.75 -23.15 22.67
N ASP A 136 -12.49 -23.53 21.43
CA ASP A 136 -12.50 -24.92 20.94
C ASP A 136 -11.27 -25.73 21.41
N GLY A 137 -10.37 -25.11 22.19
CA GLY A 137 -9.18 -25.75 22.74
C GLY A 137 -8.01 -25.89 21.75
N VAL A 138 -8.08 -25.24 20.59
CA VAL A 138 -6.97 -25.20 19.62
C VAL A 138 -5.89 -24.26 20.12
N GLU A 139 -4.64 -24.72 20.11
CA GLU A 139 -3.49 -23.89 20.47
C GLU A 139 -3.27 -22.79 19.42
N VAL A 140 -3.47 -21.53 19.83
CA VAL A 140 -3.23 -20.35 19.00
C VAL A 140 -1.95 -19.64 19.46
N ARG A 141 -0.85 -19.87 18.75
CA ARG A 141 0.44 -19.24 19.06
C ARG A 141 0.49 -17.79 18.57
N ASP A 142 0.97 -16.87 19.40
CA ASP A 142 1.08 -15.44 19.04
C ASP A 142 1.99 -15.20 17.82
N GLU A 143 3.01 -16.04 17.63
CA GLU A 143 3.91 -15.98 16.46
C GLU A 143 3.18 -16.25 15.13
N ASP A 144 2.13 -17.06 15.14
CA ASP A 144 1.31 -17.33 13.96
C ASP A 144 0.30 -16.21 13.71
N VAL A 145 -0.28 -15.66 14.79
CA VAL A 145 -1.17 -14.48 14.73
C VAL A 145 -0.46 -13.29 14.08
N GLN A 146 0.81 -13.05 14.42
CA GLN A 146 1.63 -12.00 13.81
C GLN A 146 1.84 -12.15 12.29
N ARG A 147 1.68 -13.36 11.75
CA ARG A 147 1.85 -13.65 10.32
C ARG A 147 0.53 -13.54 9.55
N LEU A 148 -0.61 -13.41 10.23
CA LEU A 148 -1.90 -13.25 9.58
C LEU A 148 -1.97 -11.96 8.77
N SER A 149 -2.69 -12.03 7.65
CA SER A 149 -2.91 -10.88 6.79
C SER A 149 -4.40 -10.68 6.53
N PRO A 150 -4.97 -9.51 6.88
CA PRO A 150 -6.37 -9.19 6.58
C PRO A 150 -6.59 -8.83 5.11
N LEU A 151 -5.56 -8.94 4.25
CA LEU A 151 -5.61 -8.60 2.83
C LEU A 151 -6.04 -9.77 1.94
N LYS A 152 -6.34 -10.95 2.50
CA LYS A 152 -6.92 -12.07 1.74
C LYS A 152 -8.37 -11.75 1.36
N PHE A 153 -8.79 -12.13 0.16
CA PHE A 153 -10.12 -11.79 -0.35
C PHE A 153 -10.78 -12.91 -1.17
N GLY A 154 -10.20 -14.12 -1.18
CA GLY A 154 -10.78 -15.26 -1.90
C GLY A 154 -12.16 -15.68 -1.37
N HIS A 155 -12.47 -15.37 -0.12
CA HIS A 155 -13.77 -15.64 0.52
C HIS A 155 -14.83 -14.56 0.23
N ILE A 156 -14.47 -13.50 -0.50
CA ILE A 156 -15.36 -12.37 -0.80
C ILE A 156 -15.75 -12.46 -2.26
N HIS A 157 -17.04 -12.67 -2.51
CA HIS A 157 -17.62 -12.45 -3.83
C HIS A 157 -17.64 -10.94 -4.06
N LEU A 158 -16.81 -10.46 -5.01
CA LEU A 158 -16.70 -9.04 -5.35
C LEU A 158 -17.57 -8.67 -6.58
N GLY A 159 -18.00 -9.66 -7.36
CA GLY A 159 -18.92 -9.48 -8.49
C GLY A 159 -20.38 -9.75 -8.11
N GLY A 160 -21.30 -9.25 -8.93
CA GLY A 160 -22.75 -9.46 -8.79
C GLY A 160 -23.53 -8.17 -8.52
N ARG A 161 -24.85 -8.31 -8.36
CA ARG A 161 -25.74 -7.22 -7.90
C ARG A 161 -26.05 -7.44 -6.43
N TYR A 162 -25.72 -6.46 -5.61
CA TYR A 162 -26.05 -6.46 -4.19
C TYR A 162 -27.36 -5.71 -3.99
N HIS A 163 -28.33 -6.35 -3.33
CA HIS A 163 -29.55 -5.71 -2.88
C HIS A 163 -29.42 -5.46 -1.39
N PHE A 164 -29.32 -4.19 -0.99
CA PHE A 164 -29.26 -3.79 0.40
C PHE A 164 -30.64 -3.32 0.83
N SER A 165 -31.33 -4.08 1.67
CA SER A 165 -32.50 -3.59 2.40
C SER A 165 -32.00 -2.97 3.71
N LEU A 166 -31.84 -1.65 3.74
CA LEU A 166 -31.39 -0.90 4.91
C LEU A 166 -32.45 -0.79 6.03
N THR A 167 -33.54 -1.57 5.94
CA THR A 167 -34.71 -1.47 6.82
C THR A 167 -34.51 -2.13 8.18
N SER A 168 -33.51 -3.01 8.34
CA SER A 168 -33.13 -3.59 9.63
C SER A 168 -31.84 -2.94 10.12
N GLN A 169 -31.92 -2.21 11.23
CA GLN A 169 -30.75 -1.93 12.05
C GLN A 169 -30.17 -3.28 12.46
N MET A 170 -29.16 -3.78 11.73
CA MET A 170 -28.38 -4.91 12.21
C MET A 170 -27.75 -4.48 13.54
N PRO A 171 -27.98 -5.20 14.64
CA PRO A 171 -27.30 -4.91 15.90
C PRO A 171 -25.80 -4.96 15.65
N ALA A 172 -25.06 -3.99 16.18
CA ALA A 172 -23.61 -3.83 15.96
C ALA A 172 -22.80 -5.11 16.29
N ASP A 173 -23.37 -6.02 17.07
CA ASP A 173 -22.75 -7.25 17.56
C ASP A 173 -23.18 -8.54 16.83
N GLN A 174 -24.02 -8.45 15.79
CA GLN A 174 -24.40 -9.63 15.01
C GLN A 174 -23.44 -9.83 13.82
N PHE A 175 -22.41 -10.66 14.04
CA PHE A 175 -21.54 -11.15 12.97
C PHE A 175 -22.21 -12.30 12.21
N ARG A 176 -21.88 -12.44 10.93
CA ARG A 176 -22.21 -13.64 10.16
C ARG A 176 -21.58 -14.84 10.86
N ARG A 177 -22.33 -15.95 10.97
CA ARG A 177 -21.81 -17.21 11.52
C ARG A 177 -20.54 -17.63 10.77
N LEU A 178 -19.55 -18.08 11.53
CA LEU A 178 -18.34 -18.68 10.98
C LEU A 178 -18.73 -19.96 10.25
N ARG A 179 -18.08 -20.23 9.12
CA ARG A 179 -18.27 -21.45 8.35
C ARG A 179 -17.44 -22.58 8.97
N ASP A 180 -18.04 -23.73 9.16
CA ASP A 180 -17.31 -24.94 9.54
C ASP A 180 -16.57 -25.48 8.30
N PRO A 181 -15.23 -25.64 8.33
CA PRO A 181 -14.48 -26.22 7.23
C PRO A 181 -14.84 -27.69 6.94
N ASP A 182 -15.42 -28.41 7.90
CA ASP A 182 -15.80 -29.82 7.77
C ASP A 182 -17.25 -30.01 7.26
N GLU A 183 -18.03 -28.93 7.19
CA GLU A 183 -19.32 -28.91 6.49
C GLU A 183 -19.10 -28.84 4.97
N VAL A 184 -19.29 -29.97 4.29
CA VAL A 184 -19.28 -30.07 2.83
C VAL A 184 -20.44 -29.25 2.26
N GLU A 185 -20.12 -28.26 1.42
CA GLU A 185 -21.09 -27.48 0.64
C GLU A 185 -21.91 -28.43 -0.23
N SER A 186 -23.21 -28.58 0.10
CA SER A 186 -24.21 -29.25 -0.76
C SER A 186 -24.83 -28.25 -1.74
#